data_AF-A0A960U3Y3-F1
#
_entry.id   AF-A0A960U3Y3-F1
#
_cell.length_a   1.000
_cell.length_b   1.000
_cell.length_c   1.000
_cell.angle_alpha   90.00
_cell.angle_beta   90.00
_cell.angle_gamma   90.00
#
_symmetry.space_group_name_H-M   'P 1'
#
loop_
_entity.id
_entity.type
_entity.pdbx_description
1 polymer ?
#
loop_
_entity_poly.entity_id
_entity_poly.type
_entity_poly.pdbx_seq_one_letter_code
_entity_poly.pdbx_strand_id
1 'polypeptide(L)'
;MDEFINRLDTDFFRNTNRAWNDLMLNDPWSVGYVSSLIESEHFIKKEDWESFYYNSGKKRSQLLSNHPKIELLNDIYILLNNKQAINNLDWDTKNLNYNYGRTQNDFQKKGEILYNELVNHYDSINLEDCIEAVRFRVICETWNGIILRERKTIENLKKLFPDFKFQKTEGAFDYKYAVDYLVYDNEETTKLGIQIKPQSYQIGKGNFLRNAKTANQKKNNLFIKDYDCSVVYIYSKTDGSIINGEVIAEIEKILKQS
;
A
#
# COMPACT_ATOMS: atom_id res chain seq x y z
N MET A 1 -0.28 19.46 -6.14
CA MET A 1 0.00 18.10 -6.65
C MET A 1 -1.31 17.50 -7.09
N ASP A 2 -1.35 16.99 -8.31
CA ASP A 2 -2.56 16.47 -8.93
C ASP A 2 -2.75 15.00 -8.60
N GLU A 3 -4.01 14.55 -8.54
CA GLU A 3 -4.35 13.14 -8.37
C GLU A 3 -4.33 12.39 -9.70
N PHE A 4 -4.11 11.09 -9.62
CA PHE A 4 -4.50 10.19 -10.71
C PHE A 4 -6.02 9.97 -10.65
N ILE A 5 -6.69 10.12 -11.78
CA ILE A 5 -8.13 9.92 -11.92
C ILE A 5 -8.36 8.56 -12.56
N ASN A 6 -9.15 7.70 -11.91
CA ASN A 6 -9.54 6.43 -12.50
C ASN A 6 -10.56 6.69 -13.60
N ARG A 7 -10.26 6.25 -14.82
CA ARG A 7 -11.13 6.37 -15.99
C ARG A 7 -11.85 5.08 -16.35
N LEU A 8 -11.54 4.00 -15.64
CA LEU A 8 -12.23 2.73 -15.79
C LEU A 8 -13.66 2.83 -15.27
N ASP A 9 -14.54 1.99 -15.80
CA ASP A 9 -15.85 1.79 -15.19
C ASP A 9 -15.70 1.42 -13.71
N THR A 10 -16.48 2.08 -12.85
CA THR A 10 -16.31 1.97 -11.39
C THR A 10 -16.67 0.57 -10.89
N ASP A 11 -17.69 -0.05 -11.47
CA ASP A 11 -18.12 -1.38 -11.08
C ASP A 11 -17.14 -2.44 -11.58
N PHE A 12 -16.68 -2.34 -12.82
CA PHE A 12 -15.60 -3.14 -13.35
C PHE A 12 -14.36 -3.06 -12.47
N PHE A 13 -13.84 -1.86 -12.21
CA PHE A 13 -12.64 -1.69 -11.41
C PHE A 13 -12.82 -2.28 -10.00
N ARG A 14 -13.96 -2.06 -9.36
CA ARG A 14 -14.27 -2.66 -8.05
C ARG A 14 -14.28 -4.19 -8.11
N ASN A 15 -14.80 -4.77 -9.19
CA ASN A 15 -14.91 -6.21 -9.37
C ASN A 15 -13.55 -6.88 -9.61
N THR A 16 -12.57 -6.19 -10.22
CA THR A 16 -11.19 -6.72 -10.36
C THR A 16 -10.51 -6.97 -9.03
N ASN A 17 -10.95 -6.31 -7.96
CA ASN A 17 -10.26 -6.34 -6.68
C ASN A 17 -10.20 -7.74 -6.05
N ARG A 18 -11.25 -8.55 -6.20
CA ARG A 18 -11.24 -9.91 -5.65
C ARG A 18 -10.17 -10.75 -6.35
N ALA A 19 -10.24 -10.84 -7.67
CA ALA A 19 -9.27 -11.58 -8.48
C ALA A 19 -7.83 -11.09 -8.22
N TRP A 20 -7.62 -9.77 -8.14
CA TRP A 20 -6.31 -9.17 -7.81
C TRP A 20 -5.70 -9.69 -6.50
N ASN A 21 -6.53 -9.94 -5.48
CA ASN A 21 -6.08 -10.49 -4.19
C ASN A 21 -6.00 -12.02 -4.21
N ASP A 22 -6.99 -12.71 -4.79
CA ASP A 22 -7.04 -14.17 -4.83
C ASP A 22 -5.87 -14.75 -5.64
N LEU A 23 -5.45 -14.02 -6.67
CA LEU A 23 -4.26 -14.34 -7.49
C LEU A 23 -2.94 -13.87 -6.86
N MET A 24 -2.96 -13.27 -5.66
CA MET A 24 -1.80 -12.72 -4.96
C MET A 24 -1.01 -11.66 -5.74
N LEU A 25 -1.65 -11.02 -6.73
CA LEU A 25 -0.98 -10.04 -7.58
C LEU A 25 -0.67 -8.74 -6.81
N ASN A 26 -1.40 -8.49 -5.72
CA ASN A 26 -1.24 -7.35 -4.82
C ASN A 26 -0.09 -7.49 -3.80
N ASP A 27 0.44 -8.70 -3.61
CA ASP A 27 1.40 -8.96 -2.55
C ASP A 27 2.73 -8.22 -2.78
N PRO A 28 3.45 -7.78 -1.73
CA PRO A 28 4.76 -7.15 -1.89
C PRO A 28 5.78 -7.99 -2.66
N TRP A 29 5.67 -9.32 -2.66
CA TRP A 29 6.52 -10.15 -3.52
C TRP A 29 6.23 -9.93 -5.01
N SER A 30 4.97 -9.65 -5.36
CA SER A 30 4.49 -9.46 -6.73
C SER A 30 4.78 -8.06 -7.27
N VAL A 31 4.70 -7.01 -6.43
CA VAL A 31 4.81 -5.59 -6.85
C VAL A 31 5.86 -4.75 -6.11
N GLY A 32 6.52 -5.32 -5.10
CA GLY A 32 7.41 -4.60 -4.19
C GLY A 32 6.67 -3.96 -3.01
N TYR A 33 7.41 -3.50 -2.01
CA TYR A 33 6.90 -2.60 -0.97
C TYR A 33 6.73 -1.20 -1.57
N VAL A 34 5.63 -1.02 -2.30
CA VAL A 34 5.36 0.22 -3.05
C VAL A 34 5.32 1.45 -2.15
N SER A 35 4.89 1.28 -0.89
CA SER A 35 4.94 2.33 0.14
C SER A 35 6.37 2.77 0.48
N SER A 36 7.31 1.83 0.59
CA SER A 36 8.73 2.16 0.76
C SER A 36 9.31 2.82 -0.50
N LEU A 37 8.95 2.33 -1.69
CA LEU A 37 9.46 2.88 -2.95
C LEU A 37 9.04 4.35 -3.14
N ILE A 38 7.77 4.69 -2.87
CA ILE A 38 7.29 6.07 -3.06
C ILE A 38 7.84 7.05 -2.01
N GLU A 39 8.24 6.54 -0.85
CA GLU A 39 8.87 7.34 0.21
C GLU A 39 10.41 7.41 0.08
N SER A 40 11.01 6.62 -0.82
CA SER A 40 12.48 6.58 -1.00
C SER A 40 13.05 7.83 -1.66
N GLU A 41 12.22 8.61 -2.35
CA GLU A 41 12.60 9.87 -2.99
C GLU A 41 11.48 10.92 -2.82
N HIS A 42 11.83 12.18 -3.05
CA HIS A 42 10.87 13.27 -3.06
C HIS A 42 10.30 13.50 -4.46
N PHE A 43 9.02 13.16 -4.64
CA PHE A 43 8.31 13.36 -5.90
C PHE A 43 7.40 14.58 -5.86
N ILE A 44 7.54 15.48 -6.85
CA ILE A 44 6.65 16.64 -7.02
C ILE A 44 5.51 16.31 -7.99
N LYS A 45 5.81 15.59 -9.07
CA LYS A 45 4.82 15.17 -10.07
C LYS A 45 4.55 13.67 -9.98
N LYS A 46 3.30 13.31 -10.25
CA LYS A 46 2.83 11.93 -10.19
C LYS A 46 3.44 11.05 -11.30
N GLU A 47 3.77 11.66 -12.46
CA GLU A 47 4.45 11.02 -13.57
C GLU A 47 5.92 10.69 -13.26
N ASP A 48 6.57 11.49 -12.40
CA ASP A 48 7.94 11.22 -11.95
C ASP A 48 7.96 9.97 -11.06
N TRP A 49 6.98 9.83 -10.17
CA TRP A 49 6.77 8.61 -9.37
C TRP A 49 6.56 7.38 -10.25
N GLU A 50 5.65 7.46 -11.22
CA GLU A 50 5.39 6.35 -12.13
C GLU A 50 6.65 5.94 -12.91
N SER A 51 7.38 6.92 -13.43
CA SER A 51 8.63 6.71 -14.17
C SER A 51 9.70 6.06 -13.28
N PHE A 52 9.84 6.54 -12.03
CA PHE A 52 10.74 5.98 -11.04
C PHE A 52 10.41 4.51 -10.76
N TYR A 53 9.14 4.19 -10.52
CA TYR A 53 8.71 2.82 -10.24
C TYR A 53 9.11 1.88 -11.38
N TYR A 54 8.80 2.22 -12.64
CA TYR A 54 9.16 1.38 -13.78
C TYR A 54 10.68 1.28 -13.99
N ASN A 55 11.42 2.36 -13.79
CA ASN A 55 12.88 2.35 -13.90
C ASN A 55 13.54 1.49 -12.81
N SER A 56 13.01 1.51 -11.58
CA SER A 56 13.43 0.60 -10.53
C SER A 56 13.16 -0.87 -10.90
N GLY A 57 12.04 -1.15 -11.58
CA GLY A 57 11.74 -2.48 -12.14
C GLY A 57 12.74 -2.91 -13.22
N LYS A 58 13.19 -1.99 -14.08
CA LYS A 58 14.26 -2.29 -15.06
C LYS A 58 15.58 -2.63 -14.36
N LYS A 59 15.93 -1.88 -13.30
CA LYS A 59 17.11 -2.16 -12.47
C LYS A 59 17.02 -3.55 -11.82
N ARG A 60 15.85 -3.93 -11.30
CA ARG A 60 15.60 -5.29 -10.83
C ARG A 60 15.87 -6.33 -11.91
N SER A 61 15.33 -6.16 -13.12
CA SER A 61 15.54 -7.10 -14.22
C SER A 61 17.02 -7.25 -14.58
N GLN A 62 17.80 -6.17 -14.52
CA GLN A 62 19.26 -6.20 -14.73
C GLN A 62 19.96 -7.03 -13.63
N LEU A 63 19.63 -6.78 -12.36
CA LEU A 63 20.18 -7.54 -11.22
C LEU A 63 19.82 -9.04 -11.29
N LEU A 64 18.65 -9.35 -11.82
CA LEU A 64 18.18 -10.73 -11.94
C LEU A 64 18.76 -11.50 -13.11
N SER A 65 19.25 -10.83 -14.15
CA SER A 65 19.66 -11.44 -15.42
C SER A 65 20.61 -12.65 -15.26
N ASN A 66 21.48 -12.61 -14.25
CA ASN A 66 22.43 -13.67 -13.93
C ASN A 66 22.20 -14.29 -12.54
N HIS A 67 21.06 -14.02 -11.90
CA HIS A 67 20.79 -14.51 -10.55
C HIS A 67 20.42 -16.00 -10.59
N PRO A 68 21.02 -16.87 -9.75
CA PRO A 68 20.77 -18.32 -9.79
C PRO A 68 19.33 -18.72 -9.44
N LYS A 69 18.51 -17.78 -8.96
CA LYS A 69 17.09 -17.96 -8.62
C LYS A 69 16.15 -17.15 -9.53
N ILE A 70 16.60 -16.74 -10.71
CA ILE A 70 15.82 -15.88 -11.63
C ILE A 70 14.42 -16.43 -11.93
N GLU A 71 14.29 -17.73 -12.17
CA GLU A 71 13.00 -18.37 -12.47
C GLU A 71 12.02 -18.22 -11.30
N LEU A 72 12.46 -18.56 -10.08
CA LEU A 72 11.66 -18.41 -8.87
C LEU A 72 11.29 -16.94 -8.61
N LEU A 73 12.23 -16.02 -8.78
CA LEU A 73 12.01 -14.60 -8.51
C LEU A 73 11.06 -13.95 -9.52
N ASN A 74 10.99 -14.47 -10.75
CA ASN A 74 10.08 -14.01 -11.79
C ASN A 74 8.79 -14.83 -11.92
N ASP A 75 8.63 -15.90 -11.14
CA ASP A 75 7.40 -16.67 -11.09
C ASP A 75 6.29 -15.86 -10.39
N ILE A 76 5.27 -15.47 -11.17
CA ILE A 76 4.13 -14.69 -10.67
C ILE A 76 3.22 -15.54 -9.75
N TYR A 77 3.19 -16.86 -9.95
CA TYR A 77 2.31 -17.78 -9.23
C TYR A 77 2.96 -18.40 -7.99
N ILE A 78 4.23 -18.08 -7.70
CA ILE A 78 4.99 -18.70 -6.60
C ILE A 78 4.32 -18.57 -5.24
N LEU A 79 3.60 -17.46 -4.98
CA LEU A 79 2.85 -17.27 -3.74
C LEU A 79 1.67 -18.24 -3.59
N LEU A 80 1.06 -18.63 -4.70
CA LEU A 80 -0.06 -19.58 -4.73
C LEU A 80 0.45 -21.02 -4.66
N ASN A 81 1.52 -21.31 -5.40
CA ASN A 81 1.97 -22.68 -5.64
C ASN A 81 2.99 -23.15 -4.60
N ASN A 82 3.88 -22.28 -4.13
CA ASN A 82 4.98 -22.67 -3.25
C ASN A 82 5.55 -21.51 -2.44
N LYS A 83 4.74 -20.95 -1.53
CA LYS A 83 5.18 -19.90 -0.61
C LYS A 83 6.40 -20.29 0.24
N GLN A 84 6.57 -21.59 0.53
CA GLN A 84 7.72 -22.06 1.31
C GLN A 84 9.05 -21.86 0.59
N ALA A 85 9.07 -21.93 -0.75
CA ALA A 85 10.26 -21.65 -1.53
C ALA A 85 10.74 -20.20 -1.33
N ILE A 86 9.82 -19.24 -1.17
CA ILE A 86 10.15 -17.85 -0.83
C ILE A 86 10.74 -17.77 0.58
N ASN A 87 10.11 -18.44 1.55
CA ASN A 87 10.54 -18.40 2.95
C ASN A 87 12.00 -18.86 3.13
N ASN A 88 12.41 -19.85 2.33
CA ASN A 88 13.75 -20.44 2.37
C ASN A 88 14.84 -19.56 1.73
N LEU A 89 14.50 -18.45 1.07
CA LEU A 89 15.48 -17.52 0.52
C LEU A 89 16.10 -16.66 1.63
N ASP A 90 17.37 -16.32 1.44
CA ASP A 90 18.04 -15.29 2.22
C ASP A 90 17.43 -13.91 1.95
N TRP A 91 17.72 -12.95 2.83
CA TRP A 91 17.13 -11.62 2.77
C TRP A 91 17.58 -10.82 1.55
N ASP A 92 18.83 -10.96 1.12
CA ASP A 92 19.36 -10.23 -0.03
C ASP A 92 18.66 -10.66 -1.32
N THR A 93 18.41 -11.96 -1.47
CA THR A 93 17.62 -12.49 -2.58
C THR A 93 16.16 -11.99 -2.52
N LYS A 94 15.53 -11.99 -1.34
CA LYS A 94 14.15 -11.48 -1.18
C LYS A 94 14.04 -9.99 -1.52
N ASN A 95 15.05 -9.21 -1.16
CA ASN A 95 15.09 -7.76 -1.42
C ASN A 95 14.99 -7.41 -2.90
N LEU A 96 15.39 -8.31 -3.81
CA LEU A 96 15.22 -8.10 -5.25
C LEU A 96 13.74 -8.03 -5.67
N ASN A 97 12.83 -8.70 -4.95
CA ASN A 97 11.38 -8.59 -5.20
C ASN A 97 10.72 -7.50 -4.36
N TYR A 98 11.21 -7.27 -3.14
CA TYR A 98 10.59 -6.34 -2.20
C TYR A 98 10.99 -4.87 -2.41
N ASN A 99 12.23 -4.57 -2.78
CA ASN A 99 12.75 -3.19 -2.81
C ASN A 99 12.91 -2.63 -4.23
N TYR A 100 12.17 -3.18 -5.17
CA TYR A 100 12.12 -2.70 -6.55
C TYR A 100 10.70 -2.80 -7.08
N GLY A 101 10.35 -1.87 -7.98
CA GLY A 101 9.10 -1.93 -8.73
C GLY A 101 9.11 -3.01 -9.80
N ARG A 102 8.20 -2.88 -10.75
CA ARG A 102 8.02 -3.79 -11.88
C ARG A 102 8.04 -2.98 -13.17
N THR A 103 8.29 -3.61 -14.31
CA THR A 103 8.26 -2.95 -15.62
C THR A 103 6.83 -2.86 -16.17
N GLN A 104 6.62 -2.05 -17.21
CA GLN A 104 5.33 -2.03 -17.91
C GLN A 104 4.96 -3.41 -18.48
N ASN A 105 5.95 -4.17 -18.98
CA ASN A 105 5.73 -5.53 -19.45
C ASN A 105 5.30 -6.50 -18.32
N ASP A 106 5.82 -6.30 -17.10
CA ASP A 106 5.35 -7.08 -15.95
C ASP A 106 3.91 -6.74 -15.57
N PHE A 107 3.48 -5.49 -15.77
CA PHE A 107 2.09 -5.08 -15.60
C PHE A 107 1.19 -5.62 -16.71
N GLN A 108 1.67 -5.66 -17.96
CA GLN A 108 0.95 -6.31 -19.07
C GLN A 108 0.66 -7.77 -18.75
N LYS A 109 1.68 -8.53 -18.34
CA LYS A 109 1.52 -9.94 -17.92
C LYS A 109 0.51 -10.09 -16.77
N LYS A 110 0.54 -9.19 -15.79
CA LYS A 110 -0.44 -9.20 -14.68
C LYS A 110 -1.85 -8.88 -15.16
N GLY A 111 -1.99 -7.95 -16.10
CA GLY A 111 -3.24 -7.62 -16.77
C GLY A 111 -3.80 -8.81 -17.54
N GLU A 112 -2.96 -9.56 -18.25
CA GLU A 112 -3.35 -10.81 -18.93
C GLU A 112 -3.86 -11.88 -17.95
N ILE A 113 -3.17 -12.07 -16.82
CA ILE A 113 -3.60 -13.02 -15.78
C ILE A 113 -4.96 -12.59 -15.21
N LEU A 114 -5.11 -11.31 -14.90
CA LEU A 114 -6.37 -10.75 -14.40
C LEU A 114 -7.51 -10.85 -15.42
N TYR A 115 -7.21 -10.62 -16.69
CA TYR A 115 -8.15 -10.78 -17.81
C TYR A 115 -8.64 -12.22 -17.90
N ASN A 116 -7.71 -13.19 -17.92
CA ASN A 116 -8.04 -14.61 -18.04
C ASN A 116 -8.89 -15.12 -16.89
N GLU A 117 -8.67 -14.61 -15.67
CA GLU A 117 -9.50 -14.92 -14.51
C GLU A 117 -10.92 -14.36 -14.65
N LEU A 118 -11.06 -13.15 -15.18
CA LEU A 118 -12.34 -12.44 -15.17
C LEU A 118 -13.19 -12.70 -16.43
N VAL A 119 -12.59 -13.02 -17.58
CA VAL A 119 -13.28 -13.06 -18.90
C VAL A 119 -14.51 -13.96 -18.92
N ASN A 120 -14.53 -15.03 -18.12
CA ASN A 120 -15.66 -15.96 -18.04
C ASN A 120 -16.74 -15.53 -17.03
N HIS A 121 -16.54 -14.42 -16.33
CA HIS A 121 -17.41 -13.95 -15.24
C HIS A 121 -18.13 -12.63 -15.57
N TYR A 122 -17.77 -11.94 -16.66
CA TYR A 122 -18.38 -10.67 -17.04
C TYR A 122 -18.48 -10.55 -18.57
N ASP A 123 -19.61 -10.03 -19.05
CA ASP A 123 -19.97 -10.00 -20.48
C ASP A 123 -19.14 -9.03 -21.34
N SER A 124 -18.38 -8.12 -20.72
CA SER A 124 -17.59 -7.10 -21.43
C SER A 124 -16.33 -6.77 -20.63
N ILE A 125 -15.28 -7.55 -20.85
CA ILE A 125 -13.94 -7.27 -20.30
C ILE A 125 -12.99 -7.00 -21.45
N ASN A 126 -12.24 -5.93 -21.32
CA ASN A 126 -11.15 -5.57 -22.21
C ASN A 126 -9.80 -5.85 -21.50
N LEU A 127 -8.85 -6.44 -22.22
CA LEU A 127 -7.50 -6.68 -21.69
C LEU A 127 -6.83 -5.37 -21.26
N GLU A 128 -6.98 -4.30 -22.04
CA GLU A 128 -6.39 -3.00 -21.69
C GLU A 128 -6.95 -2.42 -20.38
N ASP A 129 -8.24 -2.67 -20.10
CA ASP A 129 -8.85 -2.24 -18.85
C ASP A 129 -8.29 -3.04 -17.66
N CYS A 130 -7.97 -4.32 -17.86
CA CYS A 130 -7.27 -5.13 -16.85
C CYS A 130 -5.82 -4.63 -16.63
N ILE A 131 -5.10 -4.26 -17.68
CA ILE A 131 -3.74 -3.70 -17.58
C ILE A 131 -3.77 -2.35 -16.84
N GLU A 132 -4.70 -1.46 -17.22
CA GLU A 132 -4.89 -0.18 -16.51
C GLU A 132 -5.36 -0.40 -15.07
N ALA A 133 -6.17 -1.43 -14.78
CA ALA A 133 -6.53 -1.76 -13.41
C ALA A 133 -5.31 -2.12 -12.57
N VAL A 134 -4.35 -2.89 -13.12
CA VAL A 134 -3.07 -3.18 -12.45
C VAL A 134 -2.27 -1.89 -12.22
N ARG A 135 -2.09 -1.08 -13.27
CA ARG A 135 -1.38 0.21 -13.15
C ARG A 135 -2.02 1.10 -12.10
N PHE A 136 -3.34 1.25 -12.13
CA PHE A 136 -4.05 2.13 -11.22
C PHE A 136 -3.92 1.66 -9.77
N ARG A 137 -4.05 0.35 -9.51
CA ARG A 137 -3.89 -0.22 -8.16
C ARG A 137 -2.49 -0.05 -7.58
N VAL A 138 -1.47 -0.18 -8.42
CA VAL A 138 -0.09 -0.17 -7.94
C VAL A 138 0.51 1.23 -7.93
N ILE A 139 0.27 2.03 -8.96
CA ILE A 139 0.89 3.35 -9.12
C ILE A 139 0.00 4.44 -8.57
N CYS A 140 -1.24 4.47 -9.06
CA CYS A 140 -2.15 5.60 -8.86
C CYS A 140 -2.73 5.62 -7.44
N GLU A 141 -3.17 4.48 -6.93
CA GLU A 141 -3.67 4.35 -5.56
C GLU A 141 -2.57 4.64 -4.54
N THR A 142 -1.32 4.26 -4.80
CA THR A 142 -0.17 4.60 -3.92
C THR A 142 0.10 6.10 -3.90
N TRP A 143 0.15 6.78 -5.05
CA TRP A 143 0.32 8.24 -5.10
C TRP A 143 -0.82 8.97 -4.38
N ASN A 144 -2.06 8.65 -4.75
CA ASN A 144 -3.24 9.28 -4.15
C ASN A 144 -3.37 8.95 -2.66
N GLY A 145 -2.95 7.74 -2.26
CA GLY A 145 -2.86 7.23 -0.90
C GLY A 145 -1.88 8.01 -0.05
N ILE A 146 -0.62 7.91 -0.39
CA ILE A 146 0.49 8.31 0.46
C ILE A 146 0.81 9.79 0.27
N ILE A 147 1.05 10.20 -0.98
CA ILE A 147 1.52 11.57 -1.27
C ILE A 147 0.42 12.59 -1.04
N LEU A 148 -0.79 12.32 -1.51
CA LEU A 148 -1.88 13.30 -1.43
C LEU A 148 -2.63 13.24 -0.11
N ARG A 149 -3.05 12.06 0.35
CA ARG A 149 -3.87 11.95 1.55
C ARG A 149 -3.03 11.91 2.82
N GLU A 150 -2.17 10.91 2.95
CA GLU A 150 -1.45 10.68 4.22
C GLU A 150 -0.54 11.84 4.59
N ARG A 151 0.35 12.28 3.68
CA ARG A 151 1.28 13.39 3.96
C ARG A 151 0.54 14.67 4.33
N LYS A 152 -0.50 15.06 3.59
CA LYS A 152 -1.28 16.27 3.90
C LYS A 152 -2.07 16.15 5.21
N THR A 153 -2.62 14.98 5.52
CA THR A 153 -3.26 14.73 6.82
C THR A 153 -2.26 14.90 7.97
N ILE A 154 -1.04 14.37 7.83
CA ILE A 154 0.01 14.54 8.84
C ILE A 154 0.49 15.99 8.93
N GLU A 155 0.62 16.71 7.80
CA GLU A 155 0.95 18.15 7.82
C GLU A 155 -0.09 18.96 8.61
N ASN A 156 -1.37 18.61 8.51
CA ASN A 156 -2.42 19.24 9.29
C ASN A 156 -2.32 18.88 10.79
N LEU A 157 -2.02 17.62 11.12
CA LEU A 157 -1.83 17.19 12.51
C LEU A 157 -0.61 17.83 13.17
N LYS A 158 0.51 17.98 12.44
CA LYS A 158 1.72 18.67 12.93
C LYS A 158 1.45 20.12 13.32
N LYS A 159 0.50 20.79 12.66
CA LYS A 159 0.08 22.16 13.03
C LYS A 159 -0.73 22.18 14.33
N LEU A 160 -1.50 21.13 14.59
CA LEU A 160 -2.34 21.00 15.78
C LEU A 160 -1.55 20.52 17.01
N PHE A 161 -0.54 19.68 16.80
CA PHE A 161 0.27 19.05 17.84
C PHE A 161 1.78 19.27 17.58
N PRO A 162 2.27 20.52 17.67
CA PRO A 162 3.64 20.87 17.29
C PRO A 162 4.71 20.25 18.21
N ASP A 163 4.35 19.90 19.45
CA ASP A 163 5.25 19.31 20.45
C ASP A 163 5.48 17.80 20.26
N PHE A 164 4.88 17.20 19.22
CA PHE A 164 4.98 15.77 18.94
C PHE A 164 5.59 15.50 17.58
N LYS A 165 6.43 14.47 17.52
CA LYS A 165 7.11 14.04 16.30
C LYS A 165 6.29 12.96 15.60
N PHE A 166 5.85 13.24 14.38
CA PHE A 166 5.16 12.30 13.51
C PHE A 166 6.15 11.69 12.51
N GLN A 167 6.34 10.37 12.59
CA GLN A 167 7.27 9.61 11.76
C GLN A 167 6.53 8.59 10.91
N LYS A 168 6.76 8.61 9.59
CA LYS A 168 6.24 7.60 8.66
C LYS A 168 6.87 6.25 8.98
N THR A 169 6.08 5.19 8.96
CA THR A 169 6.58 3.82 9.12
C THR A 169 7.13 3.28 7.79
N GLU A 170 8.11 2.37 7.88
CA GLU A 170 8.63 1.67 6.70
C GLU A 170 7.65 0.60 6.21
N GLY A 171 7.73 0.20 4.94
CA GLY A 171 6.79 -0.74 4.32
C GLY A 171 6.70 -2.11 5.02
N ALA A 172 7.80 -2.64 5.57
CA ALA A 172 7.76 -3.89 6.33
C ALA A 172 7.01 -3.71 7.66
N PHE A 173 7.15 -2.56 8.31
CA PHE A 173 6.45 -2.21 9.54
C PHE A 173 4.96 -2.04 9.28
N ASP A 174 4.58 -1.25 8.27
CA ASP A 174 3.18 -1.08 7.86
C ASP A 174 2.56 -2.43 7.44
N TYR A 175 3.27 -3.24 6.67
CA TYR A 175 2.79 -4.57 6.29
C TYR A 175 2.49 -5.44 7.52
N LYS A 176 3.32 -5.37 8.56
CA LYS A 176 3.14 -6.14 9.81
C LYS A 176 2.02 -5.59 10.69
N TYR A 177 1.96 -4.27 10.87
CA TYR A 177 1.16 -3.63 11.93
C TYR A 177 -0.04 -2.82 11.41
N ALA A 178 -0.10 -2.54 10.11
CA ALA A 178 -1.05 -1.62 9.47
C ALA A 178 -1.07 -0.25 10.15
N VAL A 179 0.10 0.28 10.51
CA VAL A 179 0.29 1.59 11.11
C VAL A 179 1.05 2.43 10.10
N ASP A 180 0.45 3.53 9.66
CA ASP A 180 1.01 4.42 8.65
C ASP A 180 2.03 5.40 9.25
N TYR A 181 1.79 5.89 10.48
CA TYR A 181 2.67 6.81 11.21
C TYR A 181 2.75 6.45 12.68
N LEU A 182 3.91 6.70 13.28
CA LEU A 182 4.13 6.69 14.72
C LEU A 182 4.23 8.13 15.22
N VAL A 183 3.70 8.36 16.43
CA VAL A 183 3.78 9.65 17.12
C VAL A 183 4.63 9.48 18.37
N TYR A 184 5.65 10.32 18.49
CA TYR A 184 6.58 10.33 19.62
C TYR A 184 6.48 11.64 20.39
N ASP A 185 6.71 11.56 21.70
CA ASP A 185 6.96 12.75 22.53
C ASP A 185 8.42 13.23 22.41
N ASN A 186 8.76 14.27 23.17
CA ASN A 186 10.11 14.84 23.22
C ASN A 186 11.16 13.91 23.83
N GLU A 187 10.74 12.84 24.52
CA GLU A 187 11.62 11.80 25.08
C GLU A 187 11.78 10.61 24.13
N GLU A 188 11.32 10.73 22.87
CA GLU A 188 11.31 9.68 21.86
C GLU A 188 10.50 8.43 22.28
N THR A 189 9.53 8.59 23.18
CA THR A 189 8.60 7.54 23.57
C THR A 189 7.43 7.48 22.59
N THR A 190 7.16 6.30 22.03
CA THR A 190 5.99 6.09 21.16
C THR A 190 4.70 6.26 21.98
N LYS A 191 3.87 7.24 21.62
CA LYS A 191 2.57 7.51 22.27
C LYS A 191 1.39 6.93 21.51
N LEU A 192 1.50 6.86 20.19
CA LEU A 192 0.36 6.55 19.34
C LEU A 192 0.79 5.99 17.97
N GLY A 193 0.07 4.98 17.49
CA GLY A 193 0.04 4.60 16.08
C GLY A 193 -1.12 5.28 15.35
N ILE A 194 -0.90 5.72 14.12
CA ILE A 194 -1.93 6.31 13.27
C ILE A 194 -2.10 5.46 12.02
N GLN A 195 -3.36 5.15 11.69
CA GLN A 195 -3.74 4.53 10.43
C GLN A 195 -4.68 5.45 9.64
N ILE A 196 -4.26 5.88 8.46
CA ILE A 196 -4.99 6.83 7.62
C ILE A 196 -5.65 6.07 6.46
N LYS A 197 -6.95 6.30 6.25
CA LYS A 197 -7.72 5.63 5.20
C LYS A 197 -8.71 6.59 4.51
N PRO A 198 -9.15 6.31 3.28
CA PRO A 198 -10.22 7.10 2.64
C PRO A 198 -11.58 6.84 3.30
N GLN A 199 -12.54 7.75 3.11
CA GLN A 199 -13.92 7.59 3.60
C GLN A 199 -14.59 6.30 3.12
N SER A 200 -14.29 5.87 1.89
CA SER A 200 -14.82 4.63 1.32
C SER A 200 -14.48 3.40 2.16
N TYR A 201 -13.35 3.41 2.87
CA TYR A 201 -12.98 2.37 3.82
C TYR A 201 -13.89 2.40 5.05
N GLN A 202 -14.22 3.57 5.59
CA GLN A 202 -15.12 3.73 6.74
C GLN A 202 -16.51 3.16 6.43
N ILE A 203 -17.15 3.67 5.38
CA ILE A 203 -18.58 3.40 5.09
C ILE A 203 -18.81 2.09 4.34
N GLY A 204 -17.78 1.54 3.68
CA GLY A 204 -17.94 0.37 2.84
C GLY A 204 -18.24 -0.90 3.63
N LYS A 205 -19.23 -1.66 3.14
CA LYS A 205 -19.79 -2.87 3.78
C LYS A 205 -19.58 -4.17 3.00
N GLY A 206 -18.95 -4.12 1.83
CA GLY A 206 -18.69 -5.30 1.01
C GLY A 206 -17.81 -6.34 1.73
N ASN A 207 -17.98 -7.62 1.41
CA ASN A 207 -17.23 -8.74 2.02
C ASN A 207 -15.72 -8.48 2.04
N PHE A 208 -15.17 -7.98 0.94
CA PHE A 208 -13.76 -7.63 0.84
C PHE A 208 -13.33 -6.60 1.91
N LEU A 209 -14.07 -5.50 2.04
CA LEU A 209 -13.75 -4.47 3.03
C LEU A 209 -13.91 -4.97 4.47
N ARG A 210 -14.86 -5.87 4.73
CA ARG A 210 -14.97 -6.54 6.03
C ARG A 210 -13.73 -7.38 6.33
N ASN A 211 -13.27 -8.17 5.37
CA ASN A 211 -12.05 -8.96 5.53
C ASN A 211 -10.81 -8.07 5.73
N ALA A 212 -10.69 -6.98 4.96
CA ALA A 212 -9.60 -6.03 5.11
C ALA A 212 -9.60 -5.33 6.48
N LYS A 213 -10.79 -4.95 7.00
CA LYS A 213 -10.95 -4.40 8.36
C LYS A 213 -10.54 -5.40 9.42
N THR A 214 -11.01 -6.64 9.32
CA THR A 214 -10.62 -7.72 10.25
C THR A 214 -9.12 -7.99 10.21
N ALA A 215 -8.50 -8.01 9.03
CA ALA A 215 -7.06 -8.20 8.88
C ALA A 215 -6.27 -7.04 9.51
N ASN A 216 -6.66 -5.80 9.23
CA ASN A 216 -5.99 -4.63 9.82
C ASN A 216 -6.17 -4.56 11.33
N GLN A 217 -7.35 -4.89 11.86
CA GLN A 217 -7.57 -4.96 13.30
C GLN A 217 -6.66 -5.99 13.98
N LYS A 218 -6.45 -7.16 13.36
CA LYS A 218 -5.47 -8.15 13.86
C LYS A 218 -4.04 -7.59 13.89
N LYS A 219 -3.64 -6.85 12.86
CA LYS A 219 -2.33 -6.19 12.78
C LYS A 219 -2.18 -5.07 13.81
N ASN A 220 -3.21 -4.24 14.00
CA ASN A 220 -3.20 -3.20 15.03
C ASN A 220 -3.17 -3.81 16.44
N ASN A 221 -3.88 -4.91 16.70
CA ASN A 221 -3.80 -5.61 17.99
C ASN A 221 -2.38 -6.15 18.26
N LEU A 222 -1.67 -6.59 17.22
CA LEU A 222 -0.27 -6.98 17.35
C LEU A 222 0.61 -5.77 17.71
N PHE A 223 0.36 -4.61 17.09
CA PHE A 223 1.06 -3.37 17.43
C PHE A 223 0.81 -2.96 18.89
N ILE A 224 -0.46 -2.93 19.33
CA ILE A 224 -0.83 -2.57 20.71
C ILE A 224 -0.13 -3.50 21.70
N LYS A 225 -0.07 -4.81 21.40
CA LYS A 225 0.64 -5.78 22.24
C LYS A 225 2.16 -5.54 22.29
N ASP A 226 2.78 -5.21 21.16
CA ASP A 226 4.23 -5.09 21.04
C ASP A 226 4.74 -3.72 21.55
N TYR A 227 3.91 -2.67 21.53
CA TYR A 227 4.29 -1.27 21.82
C TYR A 227 3.52 -0.63 22.99
N ASP A 228 2.53 -1.32 23.56
CA ASP A 228 1.68 -0.83 24.66
C ASP A 228 1.05 0.55 24.42
N CYS A 229 0.71 0.86 23.17
CA CYS A 229 0.07 2.11 22.78
C CYS A 229 -1.04 1.89 21.76
N SER A 230 -2.02 2.80 21.78
CA SER A 230 -3.21 2.75 20.93
C SER A 230 -2.91 2.99 19.45
N VAL A 231 -3.81 2.52 18.59
CA VAL A 231 -3.87 2.91 17.17
C VAL A 231 -5.16 3.65 16.88
N VAL A 232 -5.09 4.84 16.30
CA VAL A 232 -6.27 5.60 15.86
C VAL A 232 -6.45 5.52 14.35
N TYR A 233 -7.72 5.44 13.92
CA TYR A 233 -8.08 5.54 12.51
C TYR A 233 -8.44 6.98 12.15
N ILE A 234 -7.78 7.52 11.13
CA ILE A 234 -8.10 8.83 10.56
C ILE A 234 -8.64 8.62 9.15
N TYR A 235 -9.88 9.04 8.94
CA TYR A 235 -10.51 9.05 7.63
C TYR A 235 -10.31 10.41 6.99
N SER A 236 -9.65 10.47 5.83
CA SER A 236 -9.36 11.75 5.19
C SER A 236 -9.46 11.74 3.67
N LYS A 237 -9.61 12.94 3.11
CA LYS A 237 -9.60 13.23 1.67
C LYS A 237 -8.17 13.41 1.15
N THR A 238 -7.99 13.41 -0.17
CA THR A 238 -6.69 13.64 -0.84
C THR A 238 -6.16 15.07 -0.69
N ASP A 239 -6.94 15.98 -0.11
CA ASP A 239 -6.49 17.31 0.30
C ASP A 239 -6.00 17.35 1.77
N GLY A 240 -6.07 16.23 2.49
CA GLY A 240 -5.68 16.12 3.89
C GLY A 240 -6.79 16.46 4.89
N SER A 241 -7.98 16.85 4.43
CA SER A 241 -9.12 17.13 5.30
C SER A 241 -9.58 15.89 6.04
N ILE A 242 -9.64 15.97 7.37
CA ILE A 242 -10.09 14.90 8.26
C ILE A 242 -11.62 14.88 8.30
N ILE A 243 -12.20 13.70 8.14
CA ILE A 243 -13.65 13.48 8.02
C ILE A 243 -14.25 13.13 9.37
N ASN A 244 -13.59 12.26 10.13
CA ASN A 244 -13.97 11.89 11.49
C ASN A 244 -13.34 12.84 12.50
N GLY A 245 -13.79 14.10 12.52
CA GLY A 245 -13.20 15.18 13.32
C GLY A 245 -13.09 14.89 14.83
N GLU A 246 -13.93 14.00 15.36
CA GLU A 246 -13.87 13.54 16.75
C GLU A 246 -12.52 12.89 17.11
N VAL A 247 -11.81 12.34 16.12
CA VAL A 247 -10.48 11.72 16.33
C VAL A 247 -9.44 12.73 16.82
N ILE A 248 -9.61 14.03 16.55
CA ILE A 248 -8.68 15.05 17.03
C ILE A 248 -8.72 15.15 18.55
N ALA A 249 -9.91 15.11 19.14
CA ALA A 249 -10.07 15.12 20.60
C ALA A 249 -9.55 13.82 21.23
N GLU A 250 -9.69 12.68 20.54
CA GLU A 250 -9.11 11.41 20.96
C GLU A 250 -7.58 11.45 20.98
N ILE A 251 -6.96 11.95 19.90
CA ILE A 251 -5.51 12.13 19.80
C ILE A 251 -5.02 13.06 20.91
N GLU A 252 -5.67 14.22 21.09
CA GLU A 252 -5.30 15.18 22.14
C GLU A 252 -5.33 14.54 23.53
N LYS A 253 -6.35 13.73 23.83
CA LYS A 253 -6.45 13.01 25.10
C LYS A 253 -5.30 12.01 25.27
N ILE A 254 -4.99 11.21 24.25
CA ILE A 254 -3.90 10.23 24.30
C ILE A 254 -2.55 10.93 24.51
N LEU A 255 -2.30 12.00 23.76
CA LEU A 255 -1.02 12.71 23.79
C LEU A 255 -0.80 13.50 25.09
N LYS A 256 -1.88 14.00 25.73
CA LYS A 256 -1.81 14.72 27.00
C LYS A 256 -1.88 13.82 28.25
N GLN A 257 -2.17 12.54 28.08
CA GLN A 257 -2.04 11.56 29.16
C GLN A 257 -0.56 11.25 29.35
N SER A 258 0.10 12.03 30.20
CA SER A 258 1.44 11.76 30.75
C SER A 258 1.48 12.24 32.19
#